data_AF-P37509-F1
#
_entry.id   AF-P37509-F1
#
_cell.length_a   1.000
_cell.length_b   1.000
_cell.length_c   1.000
_cell.angle_alpha   90.00
_cell.angle_beta   90.00
_cell.angle_gamma   90.00
#
_symmetry.space_group_name_H-M   'P 1'
#
loop_
_entity.id
_entity.type
_entity.pdbx_description
1 polymer ?
#
loop_
_entity_poly.entity_id
_entity_poly.type
_entity_poly.pdbx_seq_one_letter_code
_entity_poly.pdbx_strand_id
1 'polypeptide(L)' 'MPNKSKPNRLIAEKSPYLLQHAHNPVDWFPWGEEAFAKAKRENKPVLVSIGYSTTCHWWPGIIKSCGTPLKDNRSHFKR' A
#
# COMPACT_ATOMS: atom_id res chain seq x y z
N MET A 1 16.86 6.28 12.84
CA MET A 1 15.95 7.21 13.56
C MET A 1 14.53 6.92 13.10
N PRO A 2 13.55 6.60 13.97
CA PRO A 2 12.16 6.48 13.52
C PRO A 2 11.73 7.84 12.94
N ASN A 3 11.26 7.82 11.69
CA ASN A 3 10.87 9.03 10.98
C ASN A 3 9.79 9.76 11.81
N LYS A 4 10.10 10.98 12.30
CA LYS A 4 9.20 11.82 13.09
C LYS A 4 7.98 12.33 12.29
N SER A 5 7.80 11.87 11.06
CA SER A 5 6.64 12.18 10.25
C SER A 5 5.36 11.62 10.88
N LYS A 6 4.32 12.47 10.93
CA LYS A 6 2.97 12.10 11.35
C LYS A 6 2.52 10.88 10.54
N PRO A 7 2.12 9.77 11.19
CA PRO A 7 1.66 8.61 10.45
C PRO A 7 0.43 8.95 9.61
N ASN A 8 0.37 8.42 8.40
CA ASN A 8 -0.82 8.45 7.56
C ASN A 8 -1.78 7.31 7.96
N ARG A 9 -2.87 7.15 7.21
CA ARG A 9 -3.93 6.17 7.51
C ARG A 9 -3.45 4.72 7.49
N LEU A 10 -2.33 4.43 6.81
CA LEU A 10 -1.79 3.07 6.72
C LEU A 10 -1.28 2.53 8.07
N ILE A 11 -1.14 3.38 9.10
CA ILE A 11 -0.79 2.92 10.45
C ILE A 11 -1.85 1.98 11.05
N ALA A 12 -3.09 2.04 10.57
CA ALA A 12 -4.18 1.16 10.99
C ALA A 12 -4.25 -0.14 10.18
N GLU A 13 -3.46 -0.26 9.11
CA GLU A 13 -3.48 -1.44 8.25
C GLU A 13 -2.68 -2.59 8.86
N LYS A 14 -3.19 -3.82 8.72
CA LYS A 14 -2.52 -5.02 9.26
C LYS A 14 -1.31 -5.49 8.44
N SER A 15 -1.08 -4.96 7.24
CA SER A 15 0.02 -5.45 6.41
C SER A 15 1.35 -4.85 6.81
N PRO A 16 2.39 -5.67 6.96
CA PRO A 16 3.76 -5.19 7.09
C PRO A 16 4.18 -4.27 5.94
N TYR A 17 3.78 -4.56 4.70
CA TYR A 17 4.06 -3.71 3.53
C TYR A 17 3.50 -2.30 3.71
N LEU A 18 2.29 -2.18 4.23
CA LEU A 18 1.61 -0.89 4.36
C LEU A 18 2.09 -0.11 5.55
N LEU A 19 2.36 -0.81 6.65
CA LEU A 19 2.97 -0.22 7.82
C LEU A 19 4.35 0.37 7.50
N GLN A 20 5.11 -0.25 6.58
CA GLN A 20 6.36 0.34 6.08
C GLN A 20 6.15 1.70 5.41
N HIS A 21 4.97 1.96 4.82
CA HIS A 21 4.63 3.23 4.17
C HIS A 21 3.84 4.18 5.08
N ALA A 22 3.56 3.80 6.33
CA ALA A 22 2.74 4.59 7.26
C ALA A 22 3.38 5.94 7.63
N HIS A 23 4.71 6.03 7.60
CA HIS A 23 5.45 7.26 7.93
C HIS A 23 5.94 8.03 6.71
N ASN A 24 5.51 7.65 5.51
CA ASN A 24 5.88 8.40 4.30
C ASN A 24 5.24 9.79 4.31
N PRO A 25 5.89 10.81 3.71
CA PRO A 25 5.35 12.17 3.64
C PRO A 25 4.07 12.27 2.80
N VAL A 26 3.74 11.22 2.06
CA VAL A 26 2.52 11.10 1.26
C VAL A 26 1.37 10.61 2.16
N ASP A 27 0.23 11.30 2.12
CA ASP A 27 -1.00 10.88 2.82
C ASP A 27 -1.67 9.73 2.04
N TRP A 28 -1.13 8.54 2.23
CA TRP A 28 -1.66 7.32 1.66
C TRP A 28 -3.00 6.95 2.27
N PHE A 29 -3.93 6.55 1.40
CA PHE A 29 -5.21 5.96 1.81
C PHE A 29 -5.18 4.45 1.59
N PRO A 30 -5.79 3.66 2.48
CA PRO A 30 -6.13 2.28 2.15
C PRO A 30 -7.14 2.24 1.00
N TRP A 31 -7.20 1.10 0.32
CA TRP A 31 -8.23 0.89 -0.69
C TRP A 31 -9.62 1.00 -0.06
N GLY A 32 -10.45 1.91 -0.57
CA GLY A 32 -11.80 2.10 -0.06
C GLY A 32 -12.47 3.35 -0.65
N GLU A 33 -13.76 3.47 -0.37
CA GLU A 33 -14.58 4.58 -0.86
C GLU A 33 -14.13 5.94 -0.32
N GLU A 34 -13.53 6.00 0.89
CA GLU A 34 -13.04 7.27 1.47
C GLU A 34 -12.03 7.98 0.55
N ALA A 35 -11.15 7.21 -0.09
CA ALA A 35 -10.15 7.76 -1.00
C ALA A 35 -10.78 8.36 -2.25
N PHE A 36 -11.74 7.65 -2.86
CA PHE A 36 -12.47 8.13 -4.03
C PHE A 36 -13.38 9.31 -3.70
N ALA A 37 -14.10 9.27 -2.57
CA ALA A 37 -14.95 10.36 -2.11
C ALA A 37 -14.14 11.64 -1.89
N LYS A 38 -12.94 11.52 -1.29
CA LYS A 38 -12.03 12.65 -1.11
C LYS A 38 -11.50 13.18 -2.44
N ALA A 39 -11.13 12.31 -3.37
CA ALA A 39 -10.67 12.72 -4.69
C ALA A 39 -11.74 13.44 -5.49
N LYS A 40 -12.99 12.95 -5.44
CA LYS A 40 -14.16 13.59 -6.05
C LYS A 40 -14.43 14.96 -5.44
N ARG A 41 -14.34 15.09 -4.10
CA ARG A 41 -14.53 16.36 -3.39
C ARG A 41 -13.44 17.38 -3.70
N GLU A 42 -12.19 16.95 -3.80
CA GLU A 42 -11.04 17.83 -4.08
C GLU A 42 -10.82 18.07 -5.59
N ASN A 43 -11.59 17.41 -6.46
CA ASN A 43 -11.41 17.39 -7.91
C ASN A 43 -9.95 17.08 -8.33
N LYS A 44 -9.35 16.07 -7.69
CA LYS A 44 -7.97 15.65 -7.93
C LYS A 44 -7.90 14.25 -8.51
N PRO A 45 -6.93 13.98 -9.39
CA PRO A 45 -6.69 12.63 -9.87
C PRO A 45 -6.27 11.72 -8.72
N VAL A 46 -6.58 10.44 -8.88
CA VAL A 46 -6.27 9.39 -7.91
C VAL A 46 -5.07 8.61 -8.44
N LEU A 47 -3.92 8.62 -7.74
CA LEU A 47 -2.81 7.75 -8.11
C LEU A 47 -2.89 6.44 -7.34
N VAL A 48 -3.02 5.31 -8.05
CA VAL A 48 -3.06 3.98 -7.44
C VAL A 48 -1.66 3.35 -7.48
N SER A 49 -1.15 2.96 -6.31
CA SER A 49 0.04 2.13 -6.17
C SER A 49 -0.38 0.78 -5.62
N ILE A 50 -0.16 -0.27 -6.42
CA ILE A 50 -0.45 -1.65 -6.02
C ILE A 50 0.90 -2.32 -5.85
N GLY A 51 1.15 -2.83 -4.65
CA GLY A 51 2.37 -3.54 -4.33
C GLY A 51 2.08 -4.78 -3.53
N TYR A 52 3.00 -5.73 -3.61
CA TYR A 52 2.96 -6.96 -2.87
C TYR A 52 4.33 -7.14 -2.19
N SER A 53 4.36 -7.62 -0.94
CA SER A 53 5.61 -8.02 -0.27
C SER A 53 6.05 -9.42 -0.68
N THR A 54 6.15 -9.65 -1.98
CA THR A 54 6.63 -10.93 -2.51
C THR A 54 8.08 -10.73 -2.91
N THR A 55 8.98 -11.45 -2.24
CA THR A 55 10.33 -11.73 -2.71
C THR A 55 10.24 -12.63 -3.94
N CYS A 56 9.70 -12.08 -5.04
CA CYS A 56 9.64 -12.79 -6.30
C CYS A 56 10.91 -12.45 -7.07
N HIS A 57 11.90 -13.33 -6.93
CA HIS A 57 13.09 -13.33 -7.77
C HIS A 57 12.62 -13.62 -9.20
N TRP A 58 13.00 -12.76 -10.16
CA TRP A 58 12.59 -12.80 -11.56
C TRP A 58 13.20 -13.97 -12.37
N TRP A 59 13.10 -15.19 -11.85
CA TRP A 59 13.55 -16.39 -12.56
C TRP A 59 12.36 -17.15 -13.17
N PRO A 60 12.29 -17.27 -14.50
CA PRO A 60 11.29 -18.09 -15.16
C PRO A 60 11.71 -19.55 -15.00
N GLY A 61 11.08 -20.31 -14.08
CA GLY A 61 11.36 -21.75 -14.07
C GLY A 61 10.82 -22.62 -12.95
N ILE A 62 10.31 -22.10 -11.81
CA ILE A 62 9.82 -23.00 -10.78
C ILE A 62 8.74 -22.36 -9.88
N ILE A 63 7.47 -22.59 -10.19
CA ILE A 63 6.39 -22.48 -9.19
C ILE A 63 6.42 -23.79 -8.39
N LYS A 64 7.48 -23.99 -7.60
CA LYS A 64 7.46 -24.96 -6.50
C LYS A 64 7.14 -24.19 -5.24
N SER A 65 5.85 -24.20 -4.91
CA SER A 65 5.28 -23.89 -3.59
C SER A 65 6.00 -22.77 -2.83
N CYS A 66 5.74 -21.51 -3.21
CA CYS A 66 5.82 -20.46 -2.19
C CYS A 66 4.74 -20.81 -1.15
N GLY A 67 5.13 -21.44 -0.05
CA GLY A 67 4.30 -21.59 1.13
C GLY A 67 3.91 -20.19 1.58
N THR A 68 2.64 -19.86 1.41
CA THR A 68 1.99 -18.55 1.63
C THR A 68 2.52 -17.38 0.79
N PRO A 69 1.77 -16.98 -0.24
CA PRO A 69 1.68 -15.55 -0.51
C PRO A 69 0.23 -15.16 -0.88
N LEU A 70 -0.09 -13.87 -0.78
CA LEU A 70 -1.38 -13.23 -1.13
C LEU A 70 -2.49 -13.22 -0.06
N LYS A 71 -2.31 -12.41 0.98
CA LYS A 71 -3.43 -11.62 1.54
C LYS A 71 -3.13 -10.12 1.58
N ASP A 72 -2.22 -9.66 0.74
CA ASP A 72 -1.90 -8.24 0.68
C ASP A 72 -1.86 -7.75 -0.76
N ASN A 73 -3.02 -7.82 -1.41
CA ASN A 73 -3.27 -7.14 -2.67
C ASN A 73 -3.93 -5.79 -2.35
N ARG A 74 -3.27 -4.97 -1.53
CA ARG A 74 -3.83 -3.69 -1.12
C ARG A 74 -3.28 -2.60 -2.04
N SER A 75 -4.22 -2.05 -2.80
CA SER A 75 -4.05 -0.86 -3.62
C SER A 75 -4.07 0.36 -2.72
N HIS A 76 -3.10 1.25 -2.86
CA HIS A 76 -3.04 2.49 -2.09
C HIS A 76 -3.14 3.70 -2.97
N PHE A 77 -3.88 4.67 -2.49
CA PHE A 77 -4.05 5.93 -3.20
C PHE A 77 -3.05 6.95 -2.70
N LYS A 78 -2.22 7.46 -3.59
CA LYS A 78 -1.46 8.68 -3.40
C LYS A 78 -2.35 9.86 -3.76
N ARG A 79 -2.39 10.83 -2.86
CA ARG A 79 -2.79 12.21 -3.15
C ARG A 79 -1.56 13.05 -3.50
#